data_AF-A0AAJ6L401-F1
#
_entry.id   AF-A0AAJ6L401-F1
#
_cell.length_a   1.000
_cell.length_b   1.000
_cell.length_c   1.000
_cell.angle_alpha   90.00
_cell.angle_beta   90.00
_cell.angle_gamma   90.00
#
_symmetry.space_group_name_H-M   'P 1'
#
loop_
_entity.id
_entity.type
_entity.pdbx_description
1 polymer ?
#
loop_
_entity_poly.entity_id
_entity_poly.type
_entity_poly.pdbx_seq_one_letter_code
_entity_poly.pdbx_strand_id
1 'polypeptide(L)'
;MRISPHQLRHRVPLALLVCAGTVLTGVPANAAAAAPATGSRQAAWLAADTSPPTRPIGLRSSRLTCQSVTLSWYASRDNVGVTFYDIYHDGQLVTSVPGRTLTATLSVVQGVTWGWYVNARDAAGNVSQASSTLSVTPPFCQQDTSPPSTPTNLAATVNGTAVTLNWSASTDNVAVTGYTILRNGTAVGSTTGTAGNPPATTFTDTGLTPDTDYRYTVTARDAQGNVSEASAAVTAHTGSGCTSPVCGATVITTEKDLPWGLVQLPDGTVLYGRRDLFDIVAMNPDGTDKHSIGTVPNVAGTNGEGGVLGLAVSANFTTDRWLYIYHTTTTDNRIVRIRYDGTLQTGTEQVLVTGIPRNKYHNGGRLRFGPDGKLYAAAGDGQNPDLAQDTNNLGGKVLRLNPDGTVPADNPFGNYVWSYGHRNPQGLAFDSQGRLFEQEFGNNVVDETNIIVKGGNYGWPACEGTSGDCANPNFRAPIRTYPVAEASCSGIAIVRDVLYIACLRGNRMYRAEISGNTLTNVQQYFVGTYFRLRTAEPTVDGNLWLTTSTGGDKDSIPNNSNEKILKVTLGGAASGPSS
;
A
#
# COMPACT_ATOMS: atom_id res chain seq x y z
N MET A 1 19.94 -43.78 -47.55
CA MET A 1 18.81 -43.21 -48.34
C MET A 1 18.52 -41.83 -47.74
N ARG A 2 18.55 -40.70 -48.47
CA ARG A 2 17.64 -40.24 -49.57
C ARG A 2 16.18 -40.10 -49.08
N ILE A 3 15.43 -38.99 -49.22
CA ILE A 3 15.61 -37.67 -49.89
C ILE A 3 14.73 -36.56 -49.21
N SER A 4 15.06 -35.30 -49.50
CA SER A 4 14.48 -33.94 -49.22
C SER A 4 12.94 -33.65 -49.38
N PRO A 5 12.46 -32.40 -49.10
CA PRO A 5 11.08 -32.09 -48.63
C PRO A 5 10.21 -31.14 -49.52
N HIS A 6 8.99 -30.81 -49.03
CA HIS A 6 8.17 -29.62 -49.38
C HIS A 6 7.54 -29.06 -48.08
N GLN A 7 7.59 -27.77 -47.69
CA GLN A 7 7.07 -26.52 -48.31
C GLN A 7 5.54 -26.46 -48.47
N LEU A 8 4.88 -25.71 -47.57
CA LEU A 8 3.53 -25.17 -47.74
C LEU A 8 3.40 -23.82 -47.00
N ARG A 9 3.16 -22.75 -47.76
CA ARG A 9 2.75 -21.43 -47.26
C ARG A 9 1.24 -21.32 -47.39
N HIS A 10 0.53 -20.68 -46.46
CA HIS A 10 -0.67 -19.91 -46.81
C HIS A 10 -0.92 -18.75 -45.86
N ARG A 11 -1.39 -17.64 -46.44
CA ARG A 11 -1.88 -16.42 -45.76
C ARG A 11 -3.40 -16.54 -45.55
N VAL A 12 -3.95 -15.84 -44.56
CA VAL A 12 -5.40 -15.61 -44.39
C VAL A 12 -5.68 -14.11 -44.57
N PRO A 13 -6.82 -13.70 -45.20
CA PRO A 13 -6.93 -12.36 -45.80
C PRO A 13 -7.76 -11.34 -45.00
N LEU A 14 -7.66 -10.08 -45.45
CA LEU A 14 -8.48 -8.94 -45.05
C LEU A 14 -9.84 -8.99 -45.77
N ALA A 15 -10.93 -8.64 -45.07
CA ALA A 15 -12.29 -8.55 -45.65
C ALA A 15 -12.85 -7.12 -45.54
N LEU A 16 -13.50 -6.67 -46.61
CA LEU A 16 -14.12 -5.36 -46.78
C LEU A 16 -15.63 -5.55 -46.96
N LEU A 17 -16.49 -4.72 -46.35
CA LEU A 17 -17.92 -4.72 -46.64
C LEU A 17 -18.47 -3.29 -46.73
N VAL A 18 -19.44 -3.11 -47.62
CA VAL A 18 -19.98 -1.82 -48.10
C VAL A 18 -21.47 -1.73 -47.75
N CYS A 19 -21.98 -0.51 -47.49
CA CYS A 19 -23.40 -0.17 -47.54
C CYS A 19 -23.64 1.06 -48.44
N ALA A 20 -24.84 1.20 -48.99
CA ALA A 20 -25.09 1.88 -50.28
C ALA A 20 -25.81 3.24 -50.22
N GLY A 21 -25.81 3.98 -51.35
CA GLY A 21 -26.76 5.07 -51.70
C GLY A 21 -28.07 4.51 -52.32
N THR A 22 -29.06 5.27 -52.80
CA THR A 22 -29.11 6.57 -53.52
C THR A 22 -30.49 7.27 -53.27
N VAL A 23 -30.82 8.49 -53.74
CA VAL A 23 -31.39 8.88 -55.07
C VAL A 23 -31.48 10.44 -55.21
N LEU A 24 -31.59 10.96 -56.44
CA LEU A 24 -31.40 12.36 -56.93
C LEU A 24 -32.65 13.27 -57.08
N THR A 25 -32.38 14.52 -57.54
CA THR A 25 -33.21 15.56 -58.24
C THR A 25 -33.65 16.77 -57.37
N GLY A 26 -33.72 18.03 -57.83
CA GLY A 26 -33.44 18.70 -59.13
C GLY A 26 -33.64 20.24 -59.02
N VAL A 27 -33.30 21.03 -60.05
CA VAL A 27 -33.21 22.54 -60.08
C VAL A 27 -34.08 23.08 -61.26
N PRO A 28 -34.47 24.39 -61.45
CA PRO A 28 -33.93 25.65 -60.88
C PRO A 28 -34.91 26.88 -60.67
N ALA A 29 -34.32 28.08 -60.42
CA ALA A 29 -34.70 29.43 -60.91
C ALA A 29 -35.52 30.45 -60.08
N ASN A 30 -35.20 31.74 -60.29
CA ASN A 30 -35.70 32.96 -59.63
C ASN A 30 -37.05 33.48 -60.18
N ALA A 31 -37.85 34.12 -59.32
CA ALA A 31 -38.68 35.29 -59.63
C ALA A 31 -39.03 36.07 -58.34
N ALA A 32 -39.42 37.35 -58.44
CA ALA A 32 -39.45 38.28 -57.30
C ALA A 32 -40.84 38.89 -56.98
N ALA A 33 -40.90 39.57 -55.83
CA ALA A 33 -41.86 40.60 -55.39
C ALA A 33 -43.27 40.16 -54.89
N ALA A 34 -43.53 40.34 -53.59
CA ALA A 34 -44.26 41.49 -53.05
C ALA A 34 -44.33 41.47 -51.51
N ALA A 35 -44.28 42.63 -50.86
CA ALA A 35 -44.58 42.82 -49.43
C ALA A 35 -45.93 43.57 -49.28
N PRO A 36 -46.56 43.63 -48.08
CA PRO A 36 -46.15 44.69 -47.15
C PRO A 36 -46.24 44.41 -45.63
N ALA A 37 -45.32 45.05 -44.91
CA ALA A 37 -45.37 45.68 -43.57
C ALA A 37 -46.40 45.26 -42.50
N THR A 38 -45.93 45.00 -41.28
CA THR A 38 -45.86 45.98 -40.14
C THR A 38 -45.39 45.28 -38.85
N GLY A 39 -44.83 46.02 -37.87
CA GLY A 39 -44.64 45.52 -36.50
C GLY A 39 -43.19 45.57 -35.97
N SER A 40 -42.93 46.48 -35.05
CA SER A 40 -41.66 46.76 -34.40
C SER A 40 -41.13 45.66 -33.47
N ARG A 41 -39.83 45.33 -33.61
CA ARG A 41 -38.82 45.19 -32.53
C ARG A 41 -37.48 44.76 -33.15
N GLN A 42 -36.59 45.72 -33.44
CA GLN A 42 -35.19 45.39 -33.72
C GLN A 42 -34.50 45.00 -32.40
N ALA A 43 -34.56 43.71 -32.07
CA ALA A 43 -33.45 43.10 -31.36
C ALA A 43 -32.25 43.18 -32.31
N ALA A 44 -31.23 43.96 -31.93
CA ALA A 44 -29.95 43.93 -32.63
C ALA A 44 -29.32 42.56 -32.37
N TRP A 45 -29.49 41.64 -33.33
CA TRP A 45 -28.68 40.43 -33.39
C TRP A 45 -27.23 40.89 -33.53
N LEU A 46 -26.46 40.79 -32.44
CA LEU A 46 -25.01 40.85 -32.53
C LEU A 46 -24.60 39.78 -33.54
N ALA A 47 -23.99 40.20 -34.64
CA ALA A 47 -23.53 39.28 -35.66
C ALA A 47 -22.59 38.26 -35.00
N ALA A 48 -22.79 36.97 -35.28
CA ALA A 48 -21.88 35.93 -34.82
C ALA A 48 -20.47 36.24 -35.32
N ASP A 49 -19.46 36.09 -34.46
CA ASP A 49 -18.10 36.38 -34.86
C ASP A 49 -17.65 35.39 -35.94
N THR A 50 -17.02 35.93 -36.98
CA THR A 50 -16.53 35.21 -38.16
C THR A 50 -15.07 35.52 -38.44
N SER A 51 -14.44 36.36 -37.62
CA SER A 51 -13.03 36.70 -37.74
C SER A 51 -12.20 35.71 -36.92
N PRO A 52 -11.25 34.98 -37.51
CA PRO A 52 -10.36 34.12 -36.74
C PRO A 52 -9.27 34.93 -36.03
N PRO A 53 -8.77 34.45 -34.88
CA PRO A 53 -7.63 35.06 -34.21
C PRO A 53 -6.40 35.18 -35.12
N THR A 54 -5.48 36.09 -34.77
CA THR A 54 -4.17 36.15 -35.43
C THR A 54 -3.40 34.84 -35.22
N ARG A 55 -2.55 34.48 -36.17
CA ARG A 55 -1.59 33.37 -36.04
C ARG A 55 -0.70 33.50 -34.79
N PRO A 56 -0.54 32.45 -33.96
CA PRO A 56 0.46 32.44 -32.89
C PRO A 56 1.88 32.55 -33.43
N ILE A 57 2.70 33.40 -32.81
CA ILE A 57 4.09 33.64 -33.20
C ILE A 57 5.06 33.39 -32.04
N GLY A 58 6.34 33.20 -32.35
CA GLY A 58 7.39 32.98 -31.34
C GLY A 58 7.28 31.66 -30.57
N LEU A 59 6.71 30.62 -31.21
CA LEU A 59 6.70 29.26 -30.68
C LEU A 59 8.14 28.77 -30.48
N ARG A 60 8.47 28.43 -29.24
CA ARG A 60 9.80 28.00 -28.80
C ARG A 60 9.70 26.94 -27.71
N SER A 61 10.66 26.03 -27.68
CA SER A 61 10.80 24.99 -26.66
C SER A 61 11.75 25.42 -25.55
N SER A 62 11.52 24.87 -24.36
CA SER A 62 12.37 24.97 -23.17
C SER A 62 12.23 23.68 -22.36
N ARG A 63 13.12 23.47 -21.37
CA ARG A 63 13.07 22.30 -20.47
C ARG A 63 12.95 20.94 -21.20
N LEU A 64 13.67 20.82 -22.32
CA LEU A 64 13.71 19.58 -23.10
C LEU A 64 14.50 18.52 -22.32
N THR A 65 13.83 17.44 -21.95
CA THR A 65 14.44 16.22 -21.41
C THR A 65 14.25 15.08 -22.42
N CYS A 66 14.71 13.87 -22.11
CA CYS A 66 14.42 12.70 -22.94
C CYS A 66 12.93 12.26 -22.92
N GLN A 67 12.12 12.80 -22.01
CA GLN A 67 10.71 12.39 -21.80
C GLN A 67 9.70 13.56 -21.81
N SER A 68 10.16 14.82 -21.77
CA SER A 68 9.28 16.00 -21.68
C SER A 68 9.82 17.21 -22.44
N VAL A 69 8.92 18.09 -22.90
CA VAL A 69 9.25 19.42 -23.44
C VAL A 69 8.25 20.46 -22.95
N THR A 70 8.71 21.68 -22.65
CA THR A 70 7.82 22.83 -22.40
C THR A 70 7.82 23.76 -23.60
N LEU A 71 6.69 23.85 -24.30
CA LEU A 71 6.45 24.82 -25.37
C LEU A 71 5.97 26.16 -24.80
N SER A 72 6.30 27.26 -25.48
CA SER A 72 5.78 28.59 -25.18
C SER A 72 5.69 29.46 -26.44
N TRP A 73 4.73 30.39 -26.49
CA TRP A 73 4.47 31.27 -27.63
C TRP A 73 4.07 32.68 -27.17
N TYR A 74 3.84 33.61 -28.11
CA TYR A 74 3.28 34.93 -27.82
C TYR A 74 1.76 34.94 -28.03
N ALA A 75 1.08 35.83 -27.30
CA ALA A 75 -0.37 35.98 -27.38
C ALA A 75 -0.83 36.42 -28.78
N SER A 76 -1.81 35.68 -29.31
CA SER A 76 -2.61 36.09 -30.46
C SER A 76 -3.64 37.16 -30.05
N ARG A 77 -4.12 37.91 -31.03
CA ARG A 77 -5.16 38.94 -30.88
C ARG A 77 -6.39 38.53 -31.68
N ASP A 78 -7.53 39.05 -31.27
CA ASP A 78 -8.84 38.78 -31.85
C ASP A 78 -9.78 39.94 -31.51
N ASN A 79 -10.86 40.14 -32.26
CA ASN A 79 -11.85 41.21 -32.03
C ASN A 79 -12.85 40.92 -30.91
N VAL A 80 -13.08 39.65 -30.54
CA VAL A 80 -13.93 39.25 -29.39
C VAL A 80 -13.12 38.52 -28.31
N GLY A 81 -12.08 37.76 -28.70
CA GLY A 81 -11.04 37.28 -27.79
C GLY A 81 -10.63 35.82 -28.00
N VAL A 82 -9.33 35.55 -27.81
CA VAL A 82 -8.78 34.19 -27.86
C VAL A 82 -9.24 33.41 -26.64
N THR A 83 -9.96 32.31 -26.87
CA THR A 83 -10.51 31.46 -25.80
C THR A 83 -9.64 30.23 -25.54
N PHE A 84 -8.97 29.69 -26.57
CA PHE A 84 -8.04 28.56 -26.45
C PHE A 84 -6.80 28.71 -27.34
N TYR A 85 -5.72 28.06 -26.94
CA TYR A 85 -4.65 27.62 -27.84
C TYR A 85 -4.68 26.11 -27.95
N ASP A 86 -4.72 25.61 -29.18
CA ASP A 86 -4.74 24.20 -29.51
C ASP A 86 -3.34 23.79 -29.99
N ILE A 87 -2.70 22.85 -29.28
CA ILE A 87 -1.32 22.41 -29.54
C ILE A 87 -1.34 21.08 -30.27
N TYR A 88 -0.67 21.03 -31.42
CA TYR A 88 -0.64 19.89 -32.32
C TYR A 88 0.79 19.35 -32.50
N HIS A 89 0.87 18.04 -32.74
CA HIS A 89 2.05 17.37 -33.29
C HIS A 89 1.65 16.62 -34.56
N ASP A 90 2.34 16.89 -35.68
CA ASP A 90 2.21 16.18 -36.96
C ASP A 90 0.75 15.98 -37.44
N GLY A 91 -0.10 16.99 -37.18
CA GLY A 91 -1.52 17.00 -37.55
C GLY A 91 -2.48 16.52 -36.47
N GLN A 92 -1.99 15.89 -35.40
CA GLN A 92 -2.82 15.44 -34.27
C GLN A 92 -2.89 16.48 -33.16
N LEU A 93 -4.09 16.75 -32.65
CA LEU A 93 -4.30 17.58 -31.46
C LEU A 93 -3.80 16.84 -30.22
N VAL A 94 -2.83 17.41 -29.52
CA VAL A 94 -2.24 16.82 -28.30
C VAL A 94 -2.93 17.37 -27.05
N THR A 95 -3.19 18.68 -26.99
CA THR A 95 -3.94 19.29 -25.89
C THR A 95 -4.41 20.72 -26.26
N SER A 96 -5.35 21.25 -25.47
CA SER A 96 -5.82 22.63 -25.56
C SER A 96 -5.61 23.33 -24.21
N VAL A 97 -5.06 24.54 -24.22
CA VAL A 97 -4.93 25.39 -23.03
C VAL A 97 -5.79 26.65 -23.15
N PRO A 98 -6.28 27.26 -22.05
CA PRO A 98 -7.05 28.49 -22.10
C PRO A 98 -6.27 29.64 -22.80
N GLY A 99 -6.97 30.56 -23.45
CA GLY A 99 -6.37 31.65 -24.24
C GLY A 99 -5.53 32.67 -23.46
N ARG A 100 -5.53 32.59 -22.12
CA ARG A 100 -4.61 33.32 -21.21
C ARG A 100 -3.32 32.55 -20.89
N THR A 101 -3.23 31.28 -21.27
CA THR A 101 -2.09 30.39 -21.02
C THR A 101 -1.24 30.30 -22.28
N LEU A 102 0.02 30.75 -22.19
CA LEU A 102 0.96 30.83 -23.32
C LEU A 102 2.07 29.77 -23.28
N THR A 103 1.87 28.71 -22.47
CA THR A 103 2.82 27.61 -22.28
C THR A 103 2.11 26.27 -22.15
N ALA A 104 2.75 25.18 -22.56
CA ALA A 104 2.29 23.82 -22.32
C ALA A 104 3.49 22.89 -22.10
N THR A 105 3.46 22.03 -21.08
CA THR A 105 4.46 20.97 -20.89
C THR A 105 3.86 19.65 -21.33
N LEU A 106 4.58 18.94 -22.20
CA LEU A 106 4.09 17.80 -22.97
C LEU A 106 5.06 16.63 -22.79
N SER A 107 4.52 15.42 -22.74
CA SER A 107 5.33 14.20 -22.78
C SER A 107 5.82 13.93 -24.20
N VAL A 108 7.05 13.45 -24.35
CA VAL A 108 7.68 13.12 -25.64
C VAL A 108 8.44 11.80 -25.53
N VAL A 109 8.69 11.19 -26.69
CA VAL A 109 9.54 10.02 -26.83
C VAL A 109 10.91 10.46 -27.34
N GLN A 110 11.96 9.94 -26.71
CA GLN A 110 13.36 10.18 -27.07
C GLN A 110 13.73 9.71 -28.49
N GLY A 111 14.73 10.34 -29.08
CA GLY A 111 15.37 9.88 -30.31
C GLY A 111 14.57 10.05 -31.60
N VAL A 112 13.33 10.57 -31.51
CA VAL A 112 12.48 10.90 -32.66
C VAL A 112 12.23 12.41 -32.71
N THR A 113 12.11 12.97 -33.92
CA THR A 113 11.83 14.40 -34.09
C THR A 113 10.32 14.67 -34.05
N TRP A 114 9.90 15.57 -33.18
CA TRP A 114 8.52 16.01 -33.02
C TRP A 114 8.30 17.35 -33.73
N GLY A 115 7.39 17.43 -34.70
CA GLY A 115 6.96 18.68 -35.31
C GLY A 115 5.77 19.31 -34.57
N TRP A 116 6.02 20.36 -33.80
CA TRP A 116 5.00 21.04 -32.98
C TRP A 116 4.46 22.31 -33.63
N TYR A 117 3.15 22.54 -33.60
CA TYR A 117 2.57 23.84 -33.94
C TYR A 117 1.37 24.18 -33.04
N VAL A 118 0.99 25.45 -33.02
CA VAL A 118 -0.10 25.97 -32.18
C VAL A 118 -1.06 26.78 -33.04
N ASN A 119 -2.36 26.53 -32.85
CA ASN A 119 -3.45 27.35 -33.38
C ASN A 119 -4.08 28.14 -32.21
N ALA A 120 -4.68 29.28 -32.52
CA ALA A 120 -5.53 30.04 -31.59
C ALA A 120 -6.99 29.90 -32.03
N ARG A 121 -7.91 29.81 -31.06
CA ARG A 121 -9.35 29.66 -31.30
C ARG A 121 -10.14 30.59 -30.38
N ASP A 122 -11.13 31.26 -30.94
CA ASP A 122 -12.05 32.16 -30.21
C ASP A 122 -13.21 31.39 -29.54
N ALA A 123 -14.22 32.12 -29.05
CA ALA A 123 -15.43 31.52 -28.46
C ALA A 123 -16.49 31.12 -29.51
N ALA A 124 -16.43 31.65 -30.73
CA ALA A 124 -17.34 31.32 -31.83
C ALA A 124 -16.91 30.05 -32.60
N GLY A 125 -15.68 29.60 -32.41
CA GLY A 125 -15.06 28.45 -33.06
C GLY A 125 -14.14 28.79 -34.24
N ASN A 126 -13.87 30.06 -34.51
CA ASN A 126 -12.97 30.48 -35.58
C ASN A 126 -11.52 30.13 -35.19
N VAL A 127 -10.78 29.51 -36.12
CA VAL A 127 -9.42 29.00 -35.89
C VAL A 127 -8.42 29.79 -36.72
N SER A 128 -7.32 30.22 -36.07
CA SER A 128 -6.25 30.95 -36.73
C SER A 128 -5.40 30.07 -37.65
N GLN A 129 -4.62 30.73 -38.53
CA GLN A 129 -3.53 30.05 -39.23
C GLN A 129 -2.49 29.52 -38.23
N ALA A 130 -2.03 28.30 -38.45
CA ALA A 130 -1.06 27.63 -37.59
C ALA A 130 0.24 28.42 -37.42
N SER A 131 0.86 28.36 -36.24
CA SER A 131 2.23 28.83 -36.03
C SER A 131 3.22 28.14 -36.98
N SER A 132 4.45 28.66 -37.07
CA SER A 132 5.53 27.88 -37.70
C SER A 132 5.76 26.59 -36.92
N THR A 133 5.97 25.48 -37.63
CA THR A 133 6.30 24.20 -37.01
C THR A 133 7.67 24.28 -36.33
N LEU A 134 7.71 24.03 -35.03
CA LEU A 134 8.93 23.89 -34.25
C LEU A 134 9.31 22.40 -34.21
N SER A 135 10.42 22.06 -34.85
CA SER A 135 10.99 20.70 -34.76
C SER A 135 11.80 20.55 -33.48
N VAL A 136 11.50 19.52 -32.68
CA VAL A 136 12.19 19.20 -31.43
C VAL A 136 12.57 17.73 -31.42
N THR A 137 13.86 17.40 -31.32
CA THR A 137 14.33 16.02 -31.11
C THR A 137 14.76 15.85 -29.66
N PRO A 138 14.00 15.16 -28.80
CA PRO A 138 14.40 14.91 -27.43
C PRO A 138 15.62 13.96 -27.41
N PRO A 139 16.64 14.25 -26.59
CA PRO A 139 17.84 13.41 -26.52
C PRO A 139 17.47 12.02 -26.00
N PHE A 140 18.29 11.01 -26.30
CA PHE A 140 18.23 9.73 -25.58
C PHE A 140 18.58 9.95 -24.10
N CYS A 141 17.77 9.42 -23.19
CA CYS A 141 18.21 9.22 -21.81
C CYS A 141 19.47 8.36 -21.90
N GLN A 142 20.61 8.88 -21.45
CA GLN A 142 21.82 8.07 -21.35
C GLN A 142 21.54 6.93 -20.36
N GLN A 143 21.89 5.69 -20.71
CA GLN A 143 22.07 4.68 -19.68
C GLN A 143 23.30 5.09 -18.88
N ASP A 144 23.13 5.26 -17.56
CA ASP A 144 24.29 5.29 -16.70
C ASP A 144 24.99 3.92 -16.75
N THR A 145 26.31 3.97 -16.83
CA THR A 145 27.20 2.80 -16.88
C THR A 145 28.36 2.92 -15.90
N SER A 146 28.41 4.04 -15.16
CA SER A 146 29.35 4.23 -14.07
C SER A 146 28.76 3.61 -12.80
N PRO A 147 29.50 2.78 -12.06
CA PRO A 147 29.08 2.37 -10.73
C PRO A 147 29.31 3.48 -9.70
N PRO A 148 28.47 3.57 -8.65
CA PRO A 148 28.71 4.44 -7.51
C PRO A 148 30.08 4.21 -6.86
N SER A 149 30.59 5.23 -6.17
CA SER A 149 31.80 5.09 -5.35
C SER A 149 31.60 4.12 -4.17
N THR A 150 32.66 3.45 -3.75
CA THR A 150 32.65 2.48 -2.64
C THR A 150 32.22 3.13 -1.32
N PRO A 151 31.27 2.54 -0.56
CA PRO A 151 30.91 3.02 0.77
C PRO A 151 32.12 3.01 1.72
N THR A 152 32.30 4.08 2.48
CA THR A 152 33.46 4.26 3.39
C THR A 152 33.01 4.40 4.85
N ASN A 153 33.97 4.30 5.78
CA ASN A 153 33.73 4.44 7.23
C ASN A 153 32.64 3.50 7.78
N LEU A 154 32.55 2.27 7.27
CA LEU A 154 31.63 1.26 7.81
C LEU A 154 32.01 0.93 9.26
N ALA A 155 31.12 1.26 10.19
CA ALA A 155 31.21 0.97 11.60
C ALA A 155 30.04 0.10 12.05
N ALA A 156 30.26 -0.74 13.07
CA ALA A 156 29.25 -1.61 13.67
C ALA A 156 29.12 -1.33 15.17
N THR A 157 27.89 -1.21 15.64
CA THR A 157 27.54 -1.08 17.07
C THR A 157 26.69 -2.26 17.47
N VAL A 158 27.12 -2.99 18.50
CA VAL A 158 26.44 -4.20 18.99
C VAL A 158 25.46 -3.85 20.10
N ASN A 159 24.26 -4.40 20.05
CA ASN A 159 23.28 -4.35 21.14
C ASN A 159 22.67 -5.75 21.32
N GLY A 160 23.26 -6.55 22.21
CA GLY A 160 22.90 -7.96 22.37
C GLY A 160 23.06 -8.74 21.06
N THR A 161 21.95 -9.27 20.56
CA THR A 161 21.82 -10.03 19.30
C THR A 161 21.47 -9.16 18.07
N ALA A 162 21.65 -7.85 18.17
CA ALA A 162 21.52 -6.90 17.07
C ALA A 162 22.86 -6.20 16.78
N VAL A 163 23.09 -5.89 15.51
CA VAL A 163 24.24 -5.09 15.03
C VAL A 163 23.71 -3.95 14.16
N THR A 164 23.82 -2.72 14.65
CA THR A 164 23.56 -1.51 13.87
C THR A 164 24.83 -1.11 13.12
N LEU A 165 24.76 -1.13 11.81
CA LEU A 165 25.79 -0.67 10.89
C LEU A 165 25.54 0.80 10.52
N ASN A 166 26.60 1.58 10.41
CA ASN A 166 26.56 2.95 9.87
C ASN A 166 27.75 3.15 8.92
N TRP A 167 27.56 3.91 7.84
CA TRP A 167 28.61 4.23 6.87
C TRP A 167 28.49 5.65 6.33
N SER A 168 29.52 6.11 5.63
CA SER A 168 29.50 7.38 4.87
C SER A 168 28.89 7.17 3.49
N ALA A 169 28.12 8.15 3.03
CA ALA A 169 27.41 8.06 1.75
C ALA A 169 28.37 7.97 0.55
N SER A 170 28.04 7.06 -0.37
CA SER A 170 28.60 7.00 -1.71
C SER A 170 28.10 8.17 -2.57
N THR A 171 28.85 8.43 -3.62
CA THR A 171 28.55 9.42 -4.68
C THR A 171 28.50 8.74 -6.03
N ASP A 172 27.78 9.35 -6.96
CA ASP A 172 27.52 8.83 -8.30
C ASP A 172 27.28 10.00 -9.28
N ASN A 173 27.43 9.79 -10.59
CA ASN A 173 27.21 10.86 -11.59
C ASN A 173 25.74 11.11 -11.94
N VAL A 174 24.83 10.18 -11.64
CA VAL A 174 23.37 10.43 -11.70
C VAL A 174 22.78 10.38 -10.29
N ALA A 175 22.81 9.22 -9.62
CA ALA A 175 22.33 9.06 -8.24
C ALA A 175 22.61 7.67 -7.66
N VAL A 176 23.07 7.63 -6.40
CA VAL A 176 23.01 6.42 -5.57
C VAL A 176 21.55 6.18 -5.15
N THR A 177 20.98 5.03 -5.51
CA THR A 177 19.58 4.66 -5.19
C THR A 177 19.47 3.60 -4.10
N GLY A 178 20.58 2.99 -3.69
CA GLY A 178 20.56 2.11 -2.53
C GLY A 178 21.91 1.59 -2.11
N TYR A 179 21.90 0.94 -0.95
CA TYR A 179 23.00 0.12 -0.46
C TYR A 179 22.52 -1.32 -0.28
N THR A 180 23.44 -2.29 -0.40
CA THR A 180 23.20 -3.69 -0.10
C THR A 180 24.15 -4.11 1.02
N ILE A 181 23.60 -4.64 2.11
CA ILE A 181 24.33 -5.05 3.30
C ILE A 181 24.58 -6.56 3.20
N LEU A 182 25.84 -6.98 3.26
CA LEU A 182 26.23 -8.38 3.22
C LEU A 182 26.81 -8.80 4.58
N ARG A 183 26.27 -9.88 5.15
CA ARG A 183 26.75 -10.58 6.35
C ARG A 183 27.41 -11.89 5.92
N ASN A 184 28.68 -12.08 6.25
CA ASN A 184 29.46 -13.25 5.86
C ASN A 184 29.37 -13.56 4.34
N GLY A 185 29.32 -12.50 3.52
CA GLY A 185 29.19 -12.58 2.05
C GLY A 185 27.76 -12.78 1.51
N THR A 186 26.76 -12.99 2.38
CA THR A 186 25.35 -13.14 1.97
C THR A 186 24.58 -11.84 2.21
N ALA A 187 23.76 -11.40 1.24
CA ALA A 187 22.92 -10.22 1.43
C ALA A 187 21.86 -10.45 2.52
N VAL A 188 21.81 -9.58 3.52
CA VAL A 188 20.87 -9.64 4.66
C VAL A 188 19.88 -8.48 4.69
N GLY A 189 20.12 -7.44 3.89
CA GLY A 189 19.22 -6.32 3.75
C GLY A 189 19.74 -5.28 2.76
N SER A 190 18.93 -4.25 2.55
CA SER A 190 19.27 -3.13 1.67
C SER A 190 18.56 -1.88 2.15
N THR A 191 19.19 -0.73 1.95
CA THR A 191 18.47 0.56 1.99
C THR A 191 18.21 1.04 0.56
N THR A 192 17.19 1.88 0.40
CA THR A 192 16.70 2.39 -0.89
C THR A 192 16.40 3.88 -0.80
N GLY A 193 16.60 4.59 -1.89
CA GLY A 193 16.32 6.02 -2.05
C GLY A 193 16.25 6.39 -3.53
N THR A 194 16.23 7.69 -3.81
CA THR A 194 16.13 8.28 -5.15
C THR A 194 17.03 9.51 -5.24
N ALA A 195 17.23 10.04 -6.46
CA ALA A 195 18.03 11.25 -6.67
C ALA A 195 17.61 12.48 -5.84
N GLY A 196 16.34 12.56 -5.41
CA GLY A 196 15.82 13.63 -4.55
C GLY A 196 15.68 13.28 -3.06
N ASN A 197 15.89 12.02 -2.69
CA ASN A 197 15.83 11.54 -1.31
C ASN A 197 16.81 10.35 -1.15
N PRO A 198 18.08 10.59 -0.80
CA PRO A 198 19.12 9.57 -0.86
C PRO A 198 18.88 8.42 0.13
N PRO A 199 19.35 7.20 -0.18
CA PRO A 199 19.21 6.04 0.70
C PRO A 199 19.88 6.26 2.05
N ALA A 200 19.23 5.81 3.13
CA ALA A 200 19.80 5.83 4.47
C ALA A 200 21.15 5.07 4.54
N THR A 201 22.12 5.66 5.24
CA THR A 201 23.46 5.08 5.43
C THR A 201 23.60 4.35 6.77
N THR A 202 22.51 3.74 7.21
CA THR A 202 22.40 2.96 8.45
C THR A 202 21.52 1.74 8.21
N PHE A 203 21.81 0.62 8.89
CA PHE A 203 21.03 -0.61 8.83
C PHE A 203 21.24 -1.42 10.10
N THR A 204 20.17 -1.91 10.72
CA THR A 204 20.27 -2.79 11.90
C THR A 204 19.94 -4.23 11.52
N ASP A 205 20.93 -5.11 11.57
CA ASP A 205 20.76 -6.55 11.46
C ASP A 205 20.39 -7.13 12.82
N THR A 206 19.38 -8.01 12.89
CA THR A 206 18.78 -8.47 14.17
C THR A 206 18.43 -9.94 14.19
N GLY A 207 18.26 -10.48 15.40
CA GLY A 207 18.00 -11.90 15.60
C GLY A 207 19.22 -12.78 15.33
N LEU A 208 20.41 -12.20 15.41
CA LEU A 208 21.68 -12.89 15.25
C LEU A 208 21.89 -13.90 16.39
N THR A 209 22.63 -14.97 16.13
CA THR A 209 23.11 -15.87 17.19
C THR A 209 23.93 -15.06 18.23
N PRO A 210 23.71 -15.27 19.55
CA PRO A 210 24.56 -14.74 20.62
C PRO A 210 26.03 -15.13 20.49
N ASP A 211 26.93 -14.35 21.11
CA ASP A 211 28.36 -14.68 21.28
C ASP A 211 29.04 -15.16 19.97
N THR A 212 28.67 -14.54 18.83
CA THR A 212 29.04 -14.97 17.48
C THR A 212 29.61 -13.81 16.69
N ASP A 213 30.74 -14.05 16.01
CA ASP A 213 31.33 -13.09 15.09
C ASP A 213 30.60 -13.05 13.74
N TYR A 214 30.19 -11.85 13.34
CA TYR A 214 29.65 -11.57 12.02
C TYR A 214 30.50 -10.54 11.30
N ARG A 215 30.85 -10.84 10.05
CA ARG A 215 31.62 -9.95 9.18
C ARG A 215 30.68 -9.24 8.21
N TYR A 216 30.65 -7.92 8.26
CA TYR A 216 29.79 -7.08 7.43
C TYR A 216 30.58 -6.29 6.39
N THR A 217 29.98 -6.14 5.21
CA THR A 217 30.42 -5.27 4.11
C THR A 217 29.20 -4.62 3.47
N VAL A 218 29.36 -3.44 2.89
CA VAL A 218 28.28 -2.72 2.19
C VAL A 218 28.71 -2.37 0.76
N THR A 219 27.82 -2.57 -0.21
CA THR A 219 27.96 -2.07 -1.59
C THR A 219 26.91 -1.00 -1.86
N ALA A 220 27.17 -0.06 -2.77
CA ALA A 220 26.22 0.91 -3.28
C ALA A 220 25.71 0.51 -4.67
N ARG A 221 24.51 0.97 -5.06
CA ARG A 221 23.95 0.80 -6.41
C ARG A 221 23.21 2.05 -6.89
N ASP A 222 23.16 2.23 -8.20
CA ASP A 222 22.44 3.32 -8.89
C ASP A 222 21.04 2.88 -9.38
N ALA A 223 20.38 3.68 -10.23
CA ALA A 223 19.06 3.36 -10.78
C ALA A 223 19.11 2.38 -11.97
N GLN A 224 20.30 2.16 -12.55
CA GLN A 224 20.55 1.37 -13.74
C GLN A 224 21.03 -0.06 -13.40
N GLY A 225 21.40 -0.29 -12.15
CA GLY A 225 21.89 -1.57 -11.64
C GLY A 225 23.41 -1.68 -11.59
N ASN A 226 24.15 -0.59 -11.81
CA ASN A 226 25.60 -0.57 -11.61
C ASN A 226 25.88 -0.63 -10.10
N VAL A 227 26.86 -1.44 -9.70
CA VAL A 227 27.17 -1.73 -8.29
C VAL A 227 28.62 -1.37 -7.98
N SER A 228 28.85 -0.70 -6.85
CA SER A 228 30.19 -0.37 -6.37
C SER A 228 30.97 -1.61 -5.92
N GLU A 229 32.30 -1.48 -5.84
CA GLU A 229 33.09 -2.38 -4.98
C GLU A 229 32.57 -2.35 -3.53
N ALA A 230 32.79 -3.44 -2.80
CA ALA A 230 32.40 -3.55 -1.41
C ALA A 230 33.27 -2.69 -0.48
N SER A 231 32.66 -2.13 0.57
CA SER A 231 33.37 -1.43 1.65
C SER A 231 34.45 -2.30 2.28
N ALA A 232 35.40 -1.65 2.98
CA ALA A 232 36.19 -2.34 3.99
C ALA A 232 35.25 -3.09 4.96
N ALA A 233 35.63 -4.31 5.35
CA ALA A 233 34.80 -5.15 6.19
C ALA A 233 34.95 -4.78 7.68
N VAL A 234 33.84 -4.79 8.41
CA VAL A 234 33.81 -4.68 9.88
C VAL A 234 33.38 -6.01 10.49
N THR A 235 34.03 -6.44 11.57
CA THR A 235 33.56 -7.59 12.36
C THR A 235 32.82 -7.08 13.59
N ALA A 236 31.67 -7.67 13.87
CA ALA A 236 30.87 -7.42 15.06
C ALA A 236 30.65 -8.73 15.81
N HIS A 237 31.14 -8.79 17.05
CA HIS A 237 30.88 -9.90 17.97
C HIS A 237 29.56 -9.61 18.69
N THR A 238 28.52 -10.42 18.49
CA THR A 238 27.26 -10.23 19.22
C THR A 238 27.47 -10.43 20.71
N GLY A 239 26.78 -9.64 21.53
CA GLY A 239 26.84 -9.81 22.97
C GLY A 239 26.12 -11.08 23.42
N SER A 240 26.40 -11.50 24.65
CA SER A 240 25.69 -12.60 25.30
C SER A 240 24.19 -12.28 25.38
N GLY A 241 23.40 -12.94 24.54
CA GLY A 241 21.95 -12.83 24.53
C GLY A 241 21.35 -13.57 25.72
N CYS A 242 20.13 -13.19 26.12
CA CYS A 242 19.40 -14.06 27.04
C CYS A 242 19.07 -15.38 26.32
N THR A 243 19.24 -16.49 27.02
CA THR A 243 19.04 -17.85 26.50
C THR A 243 17.59 -18.31 26.54
N SER A 244 16.69 -17.53 27.15
CA SER A 244 15.25 -17.77 27.15
C SER A 244 14.62 -17.28 25.83
N PRO A 245 13.66 -18.01 25.22
CA PRO A 245 13.02 -17.57 23.98
C PRO A 245 12.29 -16.21 24.07
N VAL A 246 11.91 -15.81 25.29
CA VAL A 246 11.46 -14.46 25.64
C VAL A 246 12.27 -14.01 26.86
N CYS A 247 12.93 -12.86 26.76
CA CYS A 247 13.82 -12.31 27.78
C CYS A 247 13.11 -11.44 28.82
N GLY A 248 11.96 -10.88 28.45
CA GLY A 248 11.15 -10.01 29.30
C GLY A 248 10.34 -9.02 28.49
N ALA A 249 9.52 -8.22 29.18
CA ALA A 249 8.77 -7.13 28.58
C ALA A 249 8.96 -5.84 29.39
N THR A 250 9.33 -4.77 28.71
CA THR A 250 9.47 -3.43 29.28
C THR A 250 8.25 -2.61 28.90
N VAL A 251 7.59 -1.97 29.86
CA VAL A 251 6.53 -0.99 29.58
C VAL A 251 7.20 0.27 29.03
N ILE A 252 6.86 0.64 27.80
CA ILE A 252 7.42 1.80 27.10
C ILE A 252 6.56 3.03 27.32
N THR A 253 5.24 2.89 27.28
CA THR A 253 4.33 3.99 27.63
C THR A 253 2.98 3.46 28.12
N THR A 254 2.18 4.34 28.74
CA THR A 254 0.78 4.09 29.08
C THR A 254 -0.17 4.85 28.16
N GLU A 255 -1.40 4.36 28.00
CA GLU A 255 -2.45 5.00 27.23
C GLU A 255 -3.76 5.03 28.03
N LYS A 256 -4.56 6.09 27.87
CA LYS A 256 -5.86 6.24 28.55
C LYS A 256 -7.02 5.68 27.72
N ASP A 257 -6.80 5.51 26.43
CA ASP A 257 -7.68 4.84 25.49
C ASP A 257 -7.16 3.44 25.11
N LEU A 258 -7.83 2.75 24.19
CA LEU A 258 -7.46 1.39 23.80
C LEU A 258 -6.55 1.38 22.56
N PRO A 259 -5.23 1.08 22.70
CA PRO A 259 -4.33 0.93 21.56
C PRO A 259 -4.66 -0.35 20.78
N TRP A 260 -5.26 -0.20 19.59
CA TRP A 260 -5.75 -1.30 18.77
C TRP A 260 -4.74 -1.70 17.69
N GLY A 261 -4.77 -1.06 16.51
CA GLY A 261 -3.78 -1.27 15.46
C GLY A 261 -2.49 -0.56 15.83
N LEU A 262 -1.35 -1.21 15.59
CA LEU A 262 -0.02 -0.65 15.80
C LEU A 262 0.86 -1.01 14.60
N VAL A 263 1.67 -0.06 14.15
CA VAL A 263 2.72 -0.30 13.15
C VAL A 263 3.99 0.42 13.58
N GLN A 264 5.15 -0.15 13.25
CA GLN A 264 6.41 0.58 13.30
C GLN A 264 6.84 0.94 11.88
N LEU A 265 7.12 2.22 11.67
CA LEU A 265 7.55 2.77 10.38
C LEU A 265 9.03 2.47 10.13
N PRO A 266 9.52 2.54 8.87
CA PRO A 266 10.92 2.26 8.54
C PRO A 266 11.96 3.21 9.16
N ASP A 267 11.53 4.42 9.55
CA ASP A 267 12.34 5.40 10.31
C ASP A 267 12.37 5.10 11.83
N GLY A 268 11.61 4.10 12.26
CA GLY A 268 11.50 3.66 13.66
C GLY A 268 10.29 4.23 14.40
N THR A 269 9.61 5.26 13.89
CA THR A 269 8.42 5.83 14.57
C THR A 269 7.33 4.77 14.73
N VAL A 270 6.71 4.72 15.92
CA VAL A 270 5.59 3.81 16.20
C VAL A 270 4.28 4.59 16.05
N LEU A 271 3.40 4.13 15.18
CA LEU A 271 2.04 4.64 15.07
C LEU A 271 1.05 3.65 15.68
N TYR A 272 0.08 4.12 16.45
CA TYR A 272 -1.02 3.29 16.94
C TYR A 272 -2.36 4.01 16.95
N GLY A 273 -3.44 3.28 16.68
CA GLY A 273 -4.81 3.79 16.70
C GLY A 273 -5.42 3.66 18.10
N ARG A 274 -6.09 4.72 18.56
CA ARG A 274 -6.86 4.74 19.81
C ARG A 274 -8.32 4.49 19.48
N ARG A 275 -8.83 3.31 19.87
CA ARG A 275 -10.08 2.76 19.33
C ARG A 275 -11.26 3.69 19.51
N ASP A 276 -11.41 4.29 20.70
CA ASP A 276 -12.64 4.97 21.12
C ASP A 276 -12.47 6.50 21.13
N LEU A 277 -11.22 6.99 21.09
CA LEU A 277 -10.90 8.38 20.72
C LEU A 277 -10.88 8.66 19.22
N PHE A 278 -10.87 7.62 18.40
CA PHE A 278 -10.91 7.67 16.93
C PHE A 278 -9.72 8.38 16.26
N ASP A 279 -8.58 8.47 16.93
CA ASP A 279 -7.38 9.11 16.41
C ASP A 279 -6.16 8.18 16.40
N ILE A 280 -5.09 8.66 15.76
CA ILE A 280 -3.82 7.93 15.68
C ILE A 280 -2.77 8.73 16.43
N VAL A 281 -1.91 8.03 17.17
CA VAL A 281 -0.80 8.58 17.94
C VAL A 281 0.52 8.15 17.30
N ALA A 282 1.48 9.06 17.22
CA ALA A 282 2.87 8.75 16.97
C ALA A 282 3.68 8.78 18.28
N MET A 283 4.72 7.96 18.37
CA MET A 283 5.74 8.03 19.42
C MET A 283 7.08 7.47 18.93
N ASN A 284 8.16 7.84 19.61
CA ASN A 284 9.47 7.21 19.45
C ASN A 284 9.50 5.79 20.08
N PRO A 285 10.41 4.90 19.67
CA PRO A 285 10.57 3.55 20.24
C PRO A 285 10.87 3.49 21.75
N ASP A 286 11.30 4.59 22.35
CA ASP A 286 11.54 4.71 23.80
C ASP A 286 10.34 5.30 24.56
N GLY A 287 9.23 5.59 23.87
CA GLY A 287 8.01 6.17 24.43
C GLY A 287 8.04 7.71 24.54
N THR A 288 9.11 8.36 24.10
CA THR A 288 9.19 9.82 24.00
C THR A 288 8.43 10.36 22.79
N ASP A 289 8.23 11.68 22.75
CA ASP A 289 7.48 12.39 21.70
C ASP A 289 6.11 11.79 21.36
N LYS A 290 5.40 11.30 22.38
CA LYS A 290 4.08 10.69 22.21
C LYS A 290 2.99 11.75 22.03
N HIS A 291 2.47 11.89 20.81
CA HIS A 291 1.44 12.88 20.47
C HIS A 291 0.42 12.35 19.45
N SER A 292 -0.82 12.86 19.51
CA SER A 292 -1.83 12.58 18.47
C SER A 292 -1.43 13.25 17.17
N ILE A 293 -1.47 12.49 16.07
CA ILE A 293 -1.21 12.98 14.71
C ILE A 293 -2.47 13.35 13.94
N GLY A 294 -3.66 13.09 14.51
CA GLY A 294 -4.95 13.49 13.96
C GLY A 294 -6.05 12.43 14.07
N THR A 295 -7.30 12.90 14.13
CA THR A 295 -8.51 12.08 14.14
C THR A 295 -8.79 11.50 12.75
N VAL A 296 -9.14 10.21 12.70
CA VAL A 296 -9.54 9.53 11.47
C VAL A 296 -10.96 10.00 11.10
N PRO A 297 -11.24 10.41 9.85
CA PRO A 297 -12.57 10.86 9.45
C PRO A 297 -13.65 9.77 9.58
N ASN A 298 -14.89 10.19 9.80
CA ASN A 298 -16.09 9.35 9.68
C ASN A 298 -16.15 8.10 10.58
N VAL A 299 -15.30 7.99 11.60
CA VAL A 299 -15.33 6.88 12.57
C VAL A 299 -16.54 7.03 13.51
N ALA A 300 -17.15 5.91 13.87
CA ALA A 300 -18.10 5.85 14.97
C ALA A 300 -17.93 4.56 15.79
N GLY A 301 -18.05 4.69 17.11
CA GLY A 301 -18.10 3.56 18.03
C GLY A 301 -19.36 2.71 17.85
N THR A 302 -19.37 1.53 18.49
CA THR A 302 -20.51 0.59 18.45
C THR A 302 -21.12 0.35 19.84
N ASN A 303 -20.71 1.10 20.86
CA ASN A 303 -20.89 0.72 22.28
C ASN A 303 -20.34 -0.69 22.53
N GLY A 304 -19.13 -0.96 22.04
CA GLY A 304 -18.66 -2.32 21.79
C GLY A 304 -17.25 -2.38 21.20
N GLU A 305 -17.03 -3.29 20.24
CA GLU A 305 -15.72 -3.61 19.67
C GLU A 305 -15.30 -2.74 18.47
N GLY A 306 -16.18 -1.91 17.92
CA GLY A 306 -15.90 -1.05 16.76
C GLY A 306 -15.39 0.35 17.12
N GLY A 307 -14.56 0.91 16.23
CA GLY A 307 -13.87 2.19 16.38
C GLY A 307 -12.72 2.31 15.36
N VAL A 308 -11.57 2.92 15.72
CA VAL A 308 -10.32 2.76 14.94
C VAL A 308 -9.69 1.40 15.28
N LEU A 309 -9.49 0.55 14.27
CA LEU A 309 -9.03 -0.83 14.45
C LEU A 309 -7.63 -1.00 13.84
N GLY A 310 -7.46 -1.86 12.84
CA GLY A 310 -6.16 -2.20 12.27
C GLY A 310 -5.50 -1.06 11.52
N LEU A 311 -4.18 -0.95 11.69
CA LEU A 311 -3.30 -0.09 10.91
C LEU A 311 -2.37 -0.97 10.07
N ALA A 312 -2.02 -0.52 8.88
CA ALA A 312 -0.98 -1.13 8.06
C ALA A 312 -0.25 -0.10 7.20
N VAL A 313 1.02 -0.38 6.87
CA VAL A 313 1.84 0.39 5.93
C VAL A 313 2.45 -0.54 4.90
N SER A 314 2.59 -0.08 3.66
CA SER A 314 3.17 -0.86 2.56
C SER A 314 4.70 -0.87 2.65
N ALA A 315 5.36 -1.79 1.95
CA ALA A 315 6.83 -1.74 1.79
C ALA A 315 7.31 -0.45 1.09
N ASN A 316 6.43 0.24 0.36
CA ASN A 316 6.71 1.49 -0.34
C ASN A 316 6.44 2.74 0.51
N PHE A 317 6.13 2.60 1.81
CA PHE A 317 5.72 3.70 2.69
C PHE A 317 6.71 4.89 2.73
N THR A 318 8.01 4.64 2.58
CA THR A 318 9.04 5.69 2.47
C THR A 318 8.88 6.61 1.24
N THR A 319 8.08 6.19 0.26
CA THR A 319 7.81 6.92 -0.99
C THR A 319 6.34 7.33 -1.11
N ASP A 320 5.39 6.44 -0.81
CA ASP A 320 3.96 6.69 -1.00
C ASP A 320 3.28 7.38 0.20
N ARG A 321 3.89 7.22 1.40
CA ARG A 321 3.44 7.70 2.71
C ARG A 321 1.98 7.35 3.05
N TRP A 322 1.43 6.26 2.49
CA TRP A 322 0.06 5.83 2.75
C TRP A 322 -0.05 4.98 4.03
N LEU A 323 -0.78 5.50 5.02
CA LEU A 323 -1.25 4.75 6.18
C LEU A 323 -2.63 4.16 5.88
N TYR A 324 -2.75 2.85 5.97
CA TYR A 324 -3.99 2.10 5.74
C TYR A 324 -4.68 1.86 7.08
N ILE A 325 -5.99 2.12 7.14
CA ILE A 325 -6.77 2.16 8.37
C ILE A 325 -8.06 1.37 8.15
N TYR A 326 -8.30 0.37 8.98
CA TYR A 326 -9.60 -0.27 9.12
C TYR A 326 -10.35 0.42 10.26
N HIS A 327 -11.57 0.89 10.01
CA HIS A 327 -12.38 1.51 11.04
C HIS A 327 -13.87 1.26 10.87
N THR A 328 -14.60 1.40 11.98
CA THR A 328 -16.06 1.35 12.01
C THR A 328 -16.64 2.74 11.77
N THR A 329 -17.76 2.84 11.05
CA THR A 329 -18.53 4.06 10.81
C THR A 329 -19.93 3.93 11.38
N THR A 330 -20.83 4.87 11.08
CA THR A 330 -22.24 4.76 11.43
C THR A 330 -22.99 3.68 10.65
N THR A 331 -22.49 3.24 9.48
CA THR A 331 -23.21 2.31 8.59
C THR A 331 -22.47 1.00 8.31
N ASP A 332 -21.13 1.00 8.33
CA ASP A 332 -20.30 -0.16 7.98
C ASP A 332 -19.00 -0.23 8.80
N ASN A 333 -18.24 -1.28 8.61
CA ASN A 333 -16.78 -1.23 8.70
C ASN A 333 -16.22 -0.92 7.31
N ARG A 334 -15.08 -0.24 7.25
CA ARG A 334 -14.42 0.13 6.00
C ARG A 334 -12.90 0.17 6.12
N ILE A 335 -12.25 0.11 4.96
CA ILE A 335 -10.81 0.29 4.82
C ILE A 335 -10.58 1.60 4.05
N VAL A 336 -9.77 2.48 4.62
CA VAL A 336 -9.32 3.73 3.98
C VAL A 336 -7.80 3.76 3.93
N ARG A 337 -7.24 4.67 3.13
CA ARG A 337 -5.85 5.12 3.27
C ARG A 337 -5.77 6.64 3.32
N ILE A 338 -4.85 7.15 4.13
CA ILE A 338 -4.60 8.58 4.34
C ILE A 338 -3.08 8.79 4.33
N ARG A 339 -2.59 9.90 3.77
CA ARG A 339 -1.16 10.21 3.79
C ARG A 339 -0.69 10.64 5.18
N TYR A 340 0.56 10.30 5.50
CA TYR A 340 1.24 10.69 6.73
C TYR A 340 2.55 11.44 6.44
N ASP A 341 2.72 12.64 6.97
CA ASP A 341 3.93 13.46 6.80
C ASP A 341 4.54 13.92 8.14
N GLY A 342 4.18 13.24 9.23
CA GLY A 342 4.30 13.74 10.59
C GLY A 342 2.93 14.00 11.19
N THR A 343 1.95 14.39 10.37
CA THR A 343 0.53 14.48 10.73
C THR A 343 -0.34 13.65 9.79
N LEU A 344 -1.59 13.38 10.19
CA LEU A 344 -2.57 12.65 9.38
C LEU A 344 -3.24 13.61 8.38
N GLN A 345 -2.87 13.51 7.10
CA GLN A 345 -3.34 14.40 6.05
C GLN A 345 -4.76 14.03 5.58
N THR A 346 -5.77 14.26 6.42
CA THR A 346 -7.17 13.83 6.21
C THR A 346 -7.78 14.26 4.87
N GLY A 347 -7.36 15.41 4.32
CA GLY A 347 -7.75 15.85 2.96
C GLY A 347 -7.24 14.96 1.82
N THR A 348 -6.44 13.93 2.12
CA THR A 348 -5.96 12.91 1.16
C THR A 348 -6.67 11.56 1.30
N GLU A 349 -7.71 11.46 2.15
CA GLU A 349 -8.45 10.22 2.40
C GLU A 349 -8.95 9.58 1.10
N GLN A 350 -8.68 8.28 0.96
CA GLN A 350 -9.23 7.44 -0.10
C GLN A 350 -9.90 6.24 0.55
N VAL A 351 -11.21 6.11 0.34
CA VAL A 351 -11.99 4.96 0.78
C VAL A 351 -11.77 3.82 -0.21
N LEU A 352 -11.29 2.68 0.28
CA LEU A 352 -10.87 1.52 -0.54
C LEU A 352 -11.94 0.43 -0.56
N VAL A 353 -12.52 0.12 0.61
CA VAL A 353 -13.55 -0.92 0.76
C VAL A 353 -14.62 -0.40 1.73
N THR A 354 -15.89 -0.46 1.33
CA THR A 354 -17.06 -0.13 2.16
C THR A 354 -17.98 -1.34 2.33
N GLY A 355 -18.99 -1.24 3.19
CA GLY A 355 -20.03 -2.24 3.31
C GLY A 355 -19.60 -3.54 4.01
N ILE A 356 -18.44 -3.56 4.69
CA ILE A 356 -18.11 -4.68 5.58
C ILE A 356 -19.09 -4.62 6.77
N PRO A 357 -19.77 -5.72 7.15
CA PRO A 357 -20.76 -5.68 8.23
C PRO A 357 -20.20 -5.11 9.53
N ARG A 358 -21.00 -4.26 10.22
CA ARG A 358 -20.70 -3.74 11.56
C ARG A 358 -21.74 -4.20 12.57
N ASN A 359 -21.30 -4.39 13.81
CA ASN A 359 -22.17 -4.68 14.95
C ASN A 359 -21.48 -4.23 16.25
N LYS A 360 -22.16 -4.31 17.39
CA LYS A 360 -21.58 -4.18 18.73
C LYS A 360 -20.37 -5.10 18.94
N TYR A 361 -20.40 -6.29 18.36
CA TYR A 361 -19.32 -7.29 18.43
C TYR A 361 -19.02 -7.87 17.04
N HIS A 362 -17.86 -8.54 16.89
CA HIS A 362 -17.47 -9.24 15.66
C HIS A 362 -17.22 -8.32 14.46
N ASN A 363 -16.49 -7.23 14.66
CA ASN A 363 -16.08 -6.31 13.59
C ASN A 363 -14.78 -6.76 12.87
N GLY A 364 -14.09 -7.81 13.35
CA GLY A 364 -12.76 -8.18 12.90
C GLY A 364 -11.77 -7.03 13.12
N GLY A 365 -11.11 -6.60 12.04
CA GLY A 365 -10.46 -5.30 11.92
C GLY A 365 -8.95 -5.31 11.72
N ARG A 366 -8.28 -6.48 11.70
CA ARG A 366 -6.83 -6.54 11.50
C ARG A 366 -6.47 -6.32 10.03
N LEU A 367 -5.41 -5.54 9.80
CA LEU A 367 -4.81 -5.32 8.48
C LEU A 367 -3.40 -5.91 8.44
N ARG A 368 -2.98 -6.45 7.29
CA ARG A 368 -1.60 -6.90 7.05
C ARG A 368 -1.24 -6.82 5.57
N PHE A 369 -0.10 -6.23 5.23
CA PHE A 369 0.46 -6.41 3.88
C PHE A 369 1.14 -7.77 3.74
N GLY A 370 0.86 -8.48 2.65
CA GLY A 370 1.51 -9.72 2.29
C GLY A 370 2.79 -9.54 1.47
N PRO A 371 3.60 -10.59 1.33
CA PRO A 371 4.81 -10.59 0.49
C PRO A 371 4.49 -10.44 -1.01
N ASP A 372 3.22 -10.64 -1.41
CA ASP A 372 2.68 -10.38 -2.75
C ASP A 372 2.33 -8.89 -2.99
N GLY A 373 2.62 -8.02 -2.01
CA GLY A 373 2.33 -6.59 -2.06
C GLY A 373 0.84 -6.26 -1.96
N LYS A 374 -0.03 -7.21 -1.58
CA LYS A 374 -1.47 -6.97 -1.38
C LYS A 374 -1.76 -6.68 0.07
N LEU A 375 -2.81 -5.90 0.31
CA LEU A 375 -3.35 -5.70 1.65
C LEU A 375 -4.36 -6.80 1.94
N TYR A 376 -4.21 -7.46 3.08
CA TYR A 376 -5.14 -8.42 3.64
C TYR A 376 -5.87 -7.80 4.82
N ALA A 377 -7.16 -8.12 4.95
CA ALA A 377 -8.01 -7.62 6.04
C ALA A 377 -8.85 -8.74 6.64
N ALA A 378 -8.85 -8.83 7.97
CA ALA A 378 -9.69 -9.76 8.72
C ALA A 378 -11.03 -9.10 9.02
N ALA A 379 -12.14 -9.68 8.57
CA ALA A 379 -13.49 -9.14 8.72
C ALA A 379 -14.39 -10.13 9.48
N GLY A 380 -14.97 -9.70 10.60
CA GLY A 380 -15.91 -10.52 11.37
C GLY A 380 -17.29 -10.61 10.75
N ASP A 381 -18.12 -11.53 11.24
CA ASP A 381 -19.46 -11.83 10.72
C ASP A 381 -20.53 -10.77 11.09
N GLY A 382 -20.18 -9.74 11.88
CA GLY A 382 -21.14 -8.74 12.35
C GLY A 382 -22.27 -9.33 13.21
N GLN A 383 -22.02 -10.46 13.88
CA GLN A 383 -22.99 -11.32 14.56
C GLN A 383 -24.08 -11.92 13.64
N ASN A 384 -23.89 -11.92 12.33
CA ASN A 384 -24.72 -12.69 11.40
C ASN A 384 -23.89 -13.84 10.80
N PRO A 385 -23.92 -15.03 11.44
CA PRO A 385 -23.03 -16.13 11.06
C PRO A 385 -23.28 -16.66 9.64
N ASP A 386 -24.49 -16.50 9.09
CA ASP A 386 -24.81 -16.91 7.72
C ASP A 386 -23.96 -16.14 6.69
N LEU A 387 -23.55 -14.90 7.00
CA LEU A 387 -22.68 -14.11 6.13
C LEU A 387 -21.31 -14.74 5.94
N ALA A 388 -20.82 -15.51 6.92
CA ALA A 388 -19.51 -16.16 6.84
C ALA A 388 -19.42 -17.12 5.64
N GLN A 389 -20.51 -17.85 5.35
CA GLN A 389 -20.59 -18.78 4.21
C GLN A 389 -20.93 -18.10 2.87
N ASP A 390 -21.57 -16.92 2.87
CA ASP A 390 -21.84 -16.17 1.64
C ASP A 390 -20.56 -15.51 1.10
N THR A 391 -20.03 -16.03 -0.01
CA THR A 391 -18.85 -15.50 -0.72
C THR A 391 -19.10 -14.18 -1.46
N ASN A 392 -20.35 -13.71 -1.54
CA ASN A 392 -20.71 -12.40 -2.08
C ASN A 392 -20.77 -11.30 -1.00
N ASN A 393 -20.69 -11.69 0.28
CA ASN A 393 -20.63 -10.77 1.42
C ASN A 393 -19.18 -10.61 1.92
N LEU A 394 -18.91 -9.50 2.62
CA LEU A 394 -17.59 -9.21 3.21
C LEU A 394 -17.49 -9.61 4.70
N GLY A 395 -18.59 -10.00 5.34
CA GLY A 395 -18.59 -10.47 6.73
C GLY A 395 -18.11 -11.91 6.88
N GLY A 396 -17.32 -12.17 7.91
CA GLY A 396 -16.80 -13.51 8.22
C GLY A 396 -15.79 -14.00 7.18
N LYS A 397 -14.81 -13.14 6.84
CA LYS A 397 -13.86 -13.32 5.74
C LYS A 397 -12.42 -12.95 6.14
N VAL A 398 -11.45 -13.50 5.42
CA VAL A 398 -10.23 -12.77 5.11
C VAL A 398 -10.38 -12.18 3.71
N LEU A 399 -10.18 -10.88 3.58
CA LEU A 399 -10.21 -10.12 2.34
C LEU A 399 -8.78 -9.89 1.83
N ARG A 400 -8.62 -9.72 0.52
CA ARG A 400 -7.37 -9.36 -0.15
C ARG A 400 -7.63 -8.33 -1.25
N LEU A 401 -6.93 -7.20 -1.19
CA LEU A 401 -7.06 -6.07 -2.13
C LEU A 401 -5.70 -5.55 -2.61
N ASN A 402 -5.69 -4.90 -3.78
CA ASN A 402 -4.53 -4.10 -4.21
C ASN A 402 -4.37 -2.87 -3.30
N PRO A 403 -3.15 -2.28 -3.19
CA PRO A 403 -2.93 -1.08 -2.38
C PRO A 403 -3.79 0.13 -2.80
N ASP A 404 -4.26 0.20 -4.04
CA ASP A 404 -5.14 1.25 -4.55
C ASP A 404 -6.65 1.00 -4.29
N GLY A 405 -6.99 -0.10 -3.61
CA GLY A 405 -8.37 -0.52 -3.36
C GLY A 405 -8.96 -1.42 -4.43
N THR A 406 -8.31 -1.63 -5.58
CA THR A 406 -8.88 -2.49 -6.63
C THR A 406 -8.84 -3.98 -6.26
N VAL A 407 -9.77 -4.77 -6.80
CA VAL A 407 -9.79 -6.23 -6.64
C VAL A 407 -8.64 -6.85 -7.45
N PRO A 408 -7.75 -7.66 -6.84
CA PRO A 408 -6.75 -8.43 -7.58
C PRO A 408 -7.43 -9.44 -8.52
N ALA A 409 -7.01 -9.45 -9.79
CA ALA A 409 -7.59 -10.33 -10.82
C ALA A 409 -7.39 -11.83 -10.54
N ASP A 410 -6.47 -12.18 -9.62
CA ASP A 410 -6.21 -13.54 -9.15
C ASP A 410 -7.00 -13.91 -7.88
N ASN A 411 -7.91 -13.07 -7.36
CA ASN A 411 -8.77 -13.45 -6.24
C ASN A 411 -9.77 -14.57 -6.62
N PRO A 412 -10.07 -15.51 -5.70
CA PRO A 412 -10.79 -16.74 -6.01
C PRO A 412 -12.25 -16.56 -6.48
N PHE A 413 -12.92 -15.48 -6.08
CA PHE A 413 -14.35 -15.25 -6.34
C PHE A 413 -14.62 -14.00 -7.21
N GLY A 414 -13.58 -13.41 -7.82
CA GLY A 414 -13.71 -12.16 -8.61
C GLY A 414 -14.05 -10.91 -7.79
N ASN A 415 -14.01 -11.01 -6.45
CA ASN A 415 -14.26 -9.93 -5.50
C ASN A 415 -13.15 -9.89 -4.43
N TYR A 416 -13.30 -9.11 -3.35
CA TYR A 416 -12.29 -8.99 -2.30
C TYR A 416 -12.06 -10.27 -1.46
N VAL A 417 -12.96 -11.26 -1.50
CA VAL A 417 -12.87 -12.44 -0.62
C VAL A 417 -11.67 -13.31 -1.00
N TRP A 418 -10.80 -13.57 -0.02
CA TRP A 418 -9.68 -14.49 -0.14
C TRP A 418 -9.97 -15.84 0.51
N SER A 419 -10.54 -15.84 1.71
CA SER A 419 -11.09 -17.01 2.41
C SER A 419 -12.36 -16.63 3.17
N TYR A 420 -13.14 -17.64 3.52
CA TYR A 420 -14.48 -17.49 4.07
C TYR A 420 -14.81 -18.58 5.11
N GLY A 421 -15.97 -18.49 5.75
CA GLY A 421 -16.33 -19.35 6.88
C GLY A 421 -15.57 -18.98 8.15
N HIS A 422 -15.35 -17.69 8.38
CA HIS A 422 -14.74 -17.12 9.59
C HIS A 422 -15.80 -16.44 10.48
N ARG A 423 -15.59 -16.42 11.77
CA ARG A 423 -16.44 -15.78 12.78
C ARG A 423 -16.01 -14.35 13.11
N ASN A 424 -14.82 -14.19 13.70
CA ASN A 424 -14.28 -12.89 14.12
C ASN A 424 -12.74 -12.92 14.14
N PRO A 425 -12.11 -12.96 12.95
CA PRO A 425 -10.65 -12.99 12.82
C PRO A 425 -10.04 -11.63 13.23
N GLN A 426 -8.99 -11.64 14.07
CA GLN A 426 -8.34 -10.40 14.56
C GLN A 426 -6.80 -10.45 14.59
N GLY A 427 -6.18 -11.55 14.15
CA GLY A 427 -4.75 -11.67 13.92
C GLY A 427 -4.45 -12.06 12.48
N LEU A 428 -3.42 -11.45 11.88
CA LEU A 428 -2.90 -11.79 10.56
C LEU A 428 -1.39 -11.63 10.55
N ALA A 429 -0.63 -12.69 10.23
CA ALA A 429 0.82 -12.63 10.07
C ALA A 429 1.28 -13.55 8.94
N PHE A 430 2.40 -13.22 8.30
CA PHE A 430 3.03 -14.08 7.30
C PHE A 430 4.30 -14.71 7.89
N ASP A 431 4.55 -15.98 7.59
CA ASP A 431 5.82 -16.64 7.90
C ASP A 431 6.89 -16.37 6.82
N SER A 432 8.11 -16.89 7.02
CA SER A 432 9.21 -16.74 6.05
C SER A 432 8.92 -17.36 4.68
N GLN A 433 7.96 -18.30 4.60
CA GLN A 433 7.52 -18.96 3.38
C GLN A 433 6.39 -18.19 2.67
N GLY A 434 5.93 -17.08 3.24
CA GLY A 434 4.83 -16.28 2.72
C GLY A 434 3.45 -16.91 2.90
N ARG A 435 3.31 -17.87 3.82
CA ARG A 435 2.01 -18.44 4.21
C ARG A 435 1.32 -17.50 5.19
N LEU A 436 0.04 -17.24 4.97
CA LEU A 436 -0.77 -16.41 5.86
C LEU A 436 -1.27 -17.23 7.04
N PHE A 437 -0.93 -16.80 8.25
CA PHE A 437 -1.50 -17.27 9.51
C PHE A 437 -2.56 -16.29 9.99
N GLU A 438 -3.59 -16.82 10.63
CA GLU A 438 -4.74 -16.07 11.13
C GLU A 438 -5.08 -16.56 12.55
N GLN A 439 -5.62 -15.66 13.38
CA GLN A 439 -6.04 -15.96 14.75
C GLN A 439 -7.46 -15.46 15.00
N GLU A 440 -8.33 -16.42 15.28
CA GLU A 440 -9.77 -16.23 15.30
C GLU A 440 -10.36 -16.38 16.70
N PHE A 441 -11.38 -15.58 17.00
CA PHE A 441 -12.21 -15.75 18.20
C PHE A 441 -13.32 -16.77 17.94
N GLY A 442 -13.26 -17.88 18.69
CA GLY A 442 -14.34 -18.85 18.81
C GLY A 442 -15.59 -18.27 19.47
N ASN A 443 -16.65 -19.06 19.54
CA ASN A 443 -17.92 -18.64 20.12
C ASN A 443 -17.97 -18.92 21.62
N ASN A 444 -17.81 -20.19 22.00
CA ASN A 444 -17.94 -20.66 23.38
C ASN A 444 -16.95 -21.78 23.74
N VAL A 445 -16.44 -22.52 22.76
CA VAL A 445 -15.68 -23.76 22.96
C VAL A 445 -14.18 -23.51 22.77
N VAL A 446 -13.77 -23.16 21.56
CA VAL A 446 -12.36 -22.98 21.19
C VAL A 446 -12.12 -21.81 20.24
N ASP A 447 -11.06 -21.04 20.52
CA ASP A 447 -10.42 -20.13 19.56
C ASP A 447 -9.43 -20.90 18.67
N GLU A 448 -9.05 -20.30 17.54
CA GLU A 448 -8.33 -21.01 16.47
C GLU A 448 -7.09 -20.27 15.99
N THR A 449 -6.03 -21.01 15.64
CA THR A 449 -5.02 -20.53 14.71
C THR A 449 -5.16 -21.29 13.39
N ASN A 450 -5.25 -20.54 12.29
CA ASN A 450 -5.47 -21.04 10.95
C ASN A 450 -4.27 -20.75 10.02
N ILE A 451 -4.01 -21.65 9.04
CA ILE A 451 -3.23 -21.29 7.85
C ILE A 451 -4.24 -20.97 6.74
N ILE A 452 -4.25 -19.71 6.32
CA ILE A 452 -5.18 -19.17 5.33
C ILE A 452 -4.68 -19.46 3.91
N VAL A 453 -5.55 -20.03 3.09
CA VAL A 453 -5.30 -20.27 1.67
C VAL A 453 -6.40 -19.70 0.79
N LYS A 454 -6.04 -19.41 -0.46
CA LYS A 454 -6.94 -18.96 -1.52
C LYS A 454 -8.17 -19.87 -1.65
N GLY A 455 -9.35 -19.29 -1.46
CA GLY A 455 -10.65 -19.96 -1.58
C GLY A 455 -10.99 -20.92 -0.43
N GLY A 456 -10.21 -20.92 0.67
CA GLY A 456 -10.46 -21.80 1.81
C GLY A 456 -11.76 -21.46 2.55
N ASN A 457 -12.50 -22.50 2.93
CA ASN A 457 -13.63 -22.42 3.86
C ASN A 457 -13.19 -22.90 5.24
N TYR A 458 -13.35 -22.10 6.28
CA TYR A 458 -12.95 -22.41 7.66
C TYR A 458 -14.12 -22.90 8.53
N GLY A 459 -15.30 -23.06 7.92
CA GLY A 459 -16.38 -23.87 8.47
C GLY A 459 -17.37 -23.17 9.40
N TRP A 460 -17.09 -21.97 9.90
CA TRP A 460 -18.07 -21.21 10.69
C TRP A 460 -19.32 -20.90 9.86
N PRO A 461 -20.55 -21.11 10.36
CA PRO A 461 -20.92 -21.54 11.72
C PRO A 461 -21.13 -23.04 11.92
N ALA A 462 -21.00 -23.85 10.87
CA ALA A 462 -21.24 -25.29 10.96
C ALA A 462 -20.16 -26.04 11.78
N CYS A 463 -18.93 -25.51 11.82
CA CYS A 463 -17.83 -25.97 12.65
C CYS A 463 -17.28 -24.80 13.50
N GLU A 464 -16.95 -25.10 14.77
CA GLU A 464 -16.16 -24.25 15.68
C GLU A 464 -14.99 -25.11 16.20
N GLY A 465 -13.85 -25.06 15.51
CA GLY A 465 -12.60 -25.80 15.73
C GLY A 465 -12.71 -27.33 15.69
N THR A 466 -13.39 -27.90 16.68
CA THR A 466 -13.62 -29.35 16.84
C THR A 466 -15.08 -29.70 17.18
N SER A 467 -15.97 -28.69 17.26
CA SER A 467 -17.38 -28.84 17.60
C SER A 467 -18.28 -28.54 16.41
N GLY A 468 -19.27 -29.39 16.13
CA GLY A 468 -20.17 -29.28 14.98
C GLY A 468 -19.78 -30.21 13.82
N ASP A 469 -20.09 -29.81 12.59
CA ASP A 469 -19.80 -30.55 11.34
C ASP A 469 -18.33 -30.40 10.90
N CYS A 470 -17.39 -30.45 11.85
CA CYS A 470 -15.96 -30.32 11.58
C CYS A 470 -15.35 -31.52 10.81
N ALA A 471 -16.13 -32.58 10.59
CA ALA A 471 -15.76 -33.71 9.74
C ALA A 471 -16.04 -33.46 8.24
N ASN A 472 -16.69 -32.34 7.88
CA ASN A 472 -17.02 -32.00 6.51
C ASN A 472 -15.72 -31.77 5.70
N PRO A 473 -15.46 -32.54 4.62
CA PRO A 473 -14.20 -32.48 3.87
C PRO A 473 -14.00 -31.16 3.10
N ASN A 474 -15.02 -30.30 3.03
CA ASN A 474 -14.92 -28.97 2.42
C ASN A 474 -14.37 -27.91 3.40
N PHE A 475 -14.35 -28.19 4.70
CA PHE A 475 -13.81 -27.28 5.71
C PHE A 475 -12.32 -27.52 5.96
N ARG A 476 -11.59 -26.43 6.22
CA ARG A 476 -10.20 -26.46 6.65
C ARG A 476 -10.16 -26.36 8.15
N ALA A 477 -9.78 -27.47 8.79
CA ALA A 477 -9.53 -27.48 10.23
C ALA A 477 -8.37 -26.53 10.61
N PRO A 478 -8.45 -25.90 11.80
CA PRO A 478 -7.37 -25.09 12.32
C PRO A 478 -6.13 -25.93 12.61
N ILE A 479 -4.94 -25.31 12.49
CA ILE A 479 -3.68 -25.97 12.86
C ILE A 479 -3.50 -26.08 14.37
N ARG A 480 -4.26 -25.30 15.14
CA ARG A 480 -4.33 -25.38 16.60
C ARG A 480 -5.61 -24.74 17.13
N THR A 481 -6.20 -25.35 18.16
CA THR A 481 -7.32 -24.80 18.94
C THR A 481 -6.90 -24.46 20.37
N TYR A 482 -7.59 -23.51 21.00
CA TYR A 482 -7.35 -23.07 22.38
C TYR A 482 -8.68 -22.91 23.12
N PRO A 483 -8.84 -23.38 24.37
CA PRO A 483 -10.06 -23.13 25.14
C PRO A 483 -10.32 -21.63 25.31
N VAL A 484 -11.55 -21.16 25.05
CA VAL A 484 -11.87 -19.71 25.06
C VAL A 484 -11.51 -19.02 26.39
N ALA A 485 -11.64 -19.74 27.52
CA ALA A 485 -11.25 -19.25 28.84
C ALA A 485 -9.74 -19.00 29.00
N GLU A 486 -8.91 -19.66 28.19
CA GLU A 486 -7.45 -19.61 28.20
C GLU A 486 -6.86 -18.79 27.04
N ALA A 487 -7.71 -18.21 26.20
CA ALA A 487 -7.35 -17.52 24.98
C ALA A 487 -8.18 -16.25 24.78
N SER A 488 -9.21 -16.29 23.93
CA SER A 488 -9.85 -15.14 23.29
C SER A 488 -8.79 -14.21 22.69
N CYS A 489 -8.02 -14.71 21.71
CA CYS A 489 -6.82 -14.06 21.21
C CYS A 489 -7.05 -13.20 19.97
N SER A 490 -6.31 -12.10 19.88
CA SER A 490 -6.46 -11.08 18.84
C SER A 490 -5.22 -11.02 17.94
N GLY A 491 -4.29 -10.09 18.16
CA GLY A 491 -3.15 -9.87 17.29
C GLY A 491 -2.12 -10.98 17.39
N ILE A 492 -1.51 -11.30 16.24
CA ILE A 492 -0.40 -12.24 16.13
C ILE A 492 0.76 -11.61 15.37
N ALA A 493 1.97 -12.01 15.73
CA ALA A 493 3.18 -11.71 15.00
C ALA A 493 3.97 -13.00 14.76
N ILE A 494 4.62 -13.10 13.60
CA ILE A 494 5.60 -14.15 13.34
C ILE A 494 6.96 -13.47 13.26
N VAL A 495 7.90 -13.93 14.09
CA VAL A 495 9.28 -13.44 14.14
C VAL A 495 10.20 -14.66 14.15
N ARG A 496 11.07 -14.78 13.15
CA ARG A 496 12.01 -15.90 12.99
C ARG A 496 11.30 -17.28 13.00
N ASP A 497 10.17 -17.37 12.29
CA ASP A 497 9.26 -18.53 12.21
C ASP A 497 8.74 -19.06 13.57
N VAL A 498 8.70 -18.17 14.55
CA VAL A 498 7.99 -18.36 15.82
C VAL A 498 6.75 -17.47 15.82
N LEU A 499 5.59 -18.08 16.03
CA LEU A 499 4.31 -17.42 16.18
C LEU A 499 4.12 -16.93 17.63
N TYR A 500 3.77 -15.66 17.78
CA TYR A 500 3.43 -15.03 19.06
C TYR A 500 1.99 -14.53 19.01
N ILE A 501 1.21 -14.82 20.05
CA ILE A 501 -0.25 -14.63 20.06
C ILE A 501 -0.65 -13.85 21.31
N ALA A 502 -1.22 -12.66 21.14
CA ALA A 502 -1.73 -11.82 22.23
C ALA A 502 -3.17 -12.21 22.61
N CYS A 503 -3.39 -12.60 23.88
CA CYS A 503 -4.68 -13.13 24.33
C CYS A 503 -5.37 -12.26 25.37
N LEU A 504 -6.64 -11.94 25.09
CA LEU A 504 -7.46 -11.07 25.92
C LEU A 504 -7.94 -11.81 27.18
N ARG A 505 -8.91 -12.73 27.05
CA ARG A 505 -9.52 -13.41 28.21
C ARG A 505 -8.54 -14.31 28.94
N GLY A 506 -7.67 -14.98 28.19
CA GLY A 506 -6.62 -15.85 28.71
C GLY A 506 -5.53 -15.12 29.49
N ASN A 507 -5.48 -13.78 29.41
CA ASN A 507 -4.53 -12.91 30.10
C ASN A 507 -3.06 -13.35 29.94
N ARG A 508 -2.63 -13.67 28.71
CA ARG A 508 -1.30 -14.25 28.43
C ARG A 508 -0.87 -14.01 26.98
N MET A 509 0.41 -14.24 26.72
CA MET A 509 0.93 -14.38 25.36
C MET A 509 1.28 -15.86 25.12
N TYR A 510 0.81 -16.48 24.05
CA TYR A 510 1.37 -17.77 23.60
C TYR A 510 2.59 -17.52 22.70
N ARG A 511 3.54 -18.44 22.77
CA ARG A 511 4.63 -18.61 21.80
C ARG A 511 4.51 -20.02 21.21
N ALA A 512 4.70 -20.19 19.91
CA ALA A 512 4.75 -21.49 19.24
C ALA A 512 5.77 -21.48 18.11
N GLU A 513 6.52 -22.58 17.94
CA GLU A 513 7.39 -22.78 16.78
C GLU A 513 6.59 -23.33 15.60
N ILE A 514 6.80 -22.76 14.41
CA ILE A 514 6.13 -23.21 13.19
C ILE A 514 6.93 -24.37 12.60
N SER A 515 6.32 -25.56 12.55
CA SER A 515 6.93 -26.76 11.97
C SER A 515 5.98 -27.37 10.93
N GLY A 516 6.27 -27.11 9.65
CA GLY A 516 5.35 -27.46 8.55
C GLY A 516 3.98 -26.83 8.77
N ASN A 517 2.93 -27.66 8.84
CA ASN A 517 1.55 -27.24 9.11
C ASN A 517 1.15 -27.42 10.58
N THR A 518 2.11 -27.44 11.51
CA THR A 518 1.88 -27.67 12.94
C THR A 518 2.56 -26.60 13.81
N LEU A 519 2.05 -26.43 15.03
CA LEU A 519 2.61 -25.54 16.04
C LEU A 519 3.22 -26.37 17.19
N THR A 520 4.54 -26.38 17.25
CA THR A 520 5.34 -27.13 18.23
C THR A 520 5.87 -26.23 19.36
N ASN A 521 6.43 -26.83 20.42
CA ASN A 521 7.05 -26.12 21.56
C ASN A 521 6.18 -24.96 22.10
N VAL A 522 4.87 -25.22 22.30
CA VAL A 522 3.94 -24.15 22.64
C VAL A 522 4.05 -23.79 24.12
N GLN A 523 4.40 -22.52 24.36
CA GLN A 523 4.74 -21.95 25.65
C GLN A 523 3.79 -20.80 26.00
N GLN A 524 3.66 -20.49 27.28
CA GLN A 524 2.86 -19.38 27.80
C GLN A 524 3.76 -18.36 28.50
N TYR A 525 3.55 -17.08 28.22
CA TYR A 525 4.29 -15.97 28.80
C TYR A 525 3.34 -14.91 29.38
N PHE A 526 3.83 -14.20 30.39
CA PHE A 526 3.13 -13.07 31.04
C PHE A 526 1.74 -13.40 31.61
N VAL A 527 1.50 -14.66 31.98
CA VAL A 527 0.21 -15.15 32.48
C VAL A 527 -0.23 -14.34 33.70
N GLY A 528 -1.33 -13.60 33.56
CA GLY A 528 -1.87 -12.68 34.56
C GLY A 528 -1.03 -11.41 34.81
N THR A 529 0.18 -11.30 34.27
CA THR A 529 1.13 -10.20 34.58
C THR A 529 0.67 -8.85 34.02
N TYR A 530 0.14 -8.85 32.79
CA TYR A 530 -0.33 -7.65 32.11
C TYR A 530 -1.83 -7.70 31.77
N PHE A 531 -2.56 -8.67 32.37
CA PHE A 531 -3.96 -8.96 32.07
C PHE A 531 -4.21 -9.12 30.56
N ARG A 532 -5.21 -8.43 30.01
CA ARG A 532 -5.72 -8.66 28.65
C ARG A 532 -4.72 -8.13 27.62
N LEU A 533 -4.25 -8.98 26.71
CA LEU A 533 -3.32 -8.60 25.65
C LEU A 533 -4.02 -8.58 24.28
N ARG A 534 -3.86 -7.51 23.50
CA ARG A 534 -4.63 -7.26 22.26
C ARG A 534 -3.82 -7.34 20.98
N THR A 535 -2.70 -6.66 20.89
CA THR A 535 -1.91 -6.57 19.66
C THR A 535 -0.48 -7.01 19.92
N ALA A 536 0.03 -7.91 19.09
CA ALA A 536 1.43 -8.28 19.00
C ALA A 536 1.89 -7.95 17.57
N GLU A 537 2.98 -7.20 17.42
CA GLU A 537 3.52 -6.78 16.12
C GLU A 537 5.05 -6.87 16.15
N PRO A 538 5.73 -7.20 15.05
CA PRO A 538 7.19 -7.19 15.01
C PRO A 538 7.73 -5.76 15.17
N THR A 539 8.82 -5.60 15.91
CA THR A 539 9.62 -4.38 15.84
C THR A 539 10.59 -4.43 14.65
N VAL A 540 11.09 -3.27 14.21
CA VAL A 540 12.18 -3.21 13.21
C VAL A 540 13.49 -3.88 13.69
N ASP A 541 13.65 -4.04 15.01
CA ASP A 541 14.81 -4.71 15.62
C ASP A 541 14.57 -6.18 15.99
N GLY A 542 13.60 -6.83 15.34
CA GLY A 542 13.38 -8.28 15.44
C GLY A 542 12.87 -8.76 16.81
N ASN A 543 12.24 -7.87 17.56
CA ASN A 543 11.54 -8.10 18.83
C ASN A 543 10.02 -7.96 18.61
N LEU A 544 9.22 -7.77 19.67
CA LEU A 544 7.79 -7.49 19.55
C LEU A 544 7.37 -6.20 20.25
N TRP A 545 6.47 -5.47 19.61
CA TRP A 545 5.50 -4.60 20.27
C TRP A 545 4.34 -5.44 20.82
N LEU A 546 3.87 -5.11 22.01
CA LEU A 546 2.74 -5.77 22.67
C LEU A 546 1.84 -4.72 23.33
N THR A 547 0.52 -4.80 23.16
CA THR A 547 -0.45 -3.88 23.80
C THR A 547 -1.40 -4.59 24.76
N THR A 548 -1.78 -3.91 25.84
CA THR A 548 -2.86 -4.35 26.73
C THR A 548 -4.23 -3.79 26.30
N SER A 549 -5.32 -4.38 26.79
CA SER A 549 -6.71 -3.99 26.53
C SER A 549 -7.62 -4.36 27.71
N THR A 550 -7.28 -3.86 28.89
CA THR A 550 -7.72 -4.31 30.22
C THR A 550 -8.99 -3.59 30.72
N GLY A 551 -9.06 -2.26 30.58
CA GLY A 551 -10.23 -1.42 30.92
C GLY A 551 -10.93 -0.90 29.67
N GLY A 552 -12.22 -0.55 29.76
CA GLY A 552 -12.99 0.04 28.63
C GLY A 552 -13.26 -0.86 27.42
N ASP A 553 -12.70 -2.07 27.39
CA ASP A 553 -12.80 -2.98 26.24
C ASP A 553 -14.18 -3.64 26.14
N LYS A 554 -15.20 -2.84 25.79
CA LYS A 554 -16.50 -3.13 25.11
C LYS A 554 -17.59 -2.04 25.33
N ASP A 555 -17.24 -0.81 25.70
CA ASP A 555 -18.23 0.27 25.93
C ASP A 555 -18.14 1.46 24.94
N SER A 556 -17.07 1.55 24.15
CA SER A 556 -16.77 2.69 23.28
C SER A 556 -16.71 4.05 24.00
N ILE A 557 -16.24 4.08 25.26
CA ILE A 557 -16.08 5.31 26.05
C ILE A 557 -14.61 5.76 26.00
N PRO A 558 -14.28 6.93 25.41
CA PRO A 558 -12.91 7.38 25.30
C PRO A 558 -12.29 7.72 26.67
N ASN A 559 -10.97 7.51 26.79
CA ASN A 559 -10.16 7.85 27.97
C ASN A 559 -10.54 7.15 29.30
N ASN A 560 -11.22 6.00 29.27
CA ASN A 560 -11.66 5.29 30.49
C ASN A 560 -10.76 4.09 30.89
N SER A 561 -9.62 3.91 30.23
CA SER A 561 -8.72 2.76 30.40
C SER A 561 -7.35 3.18 30.98
N ASN A 562 -6.47 2.20 31.23
CA ASN A 562 -5.10 2.44 31.69
C ASN A 562 -4.19 1.37 31.08
N GLU A 563 -4.05 1.45 29.75
CA GLU A 563 -3.34 0.46 28.96
C GLU A 563 -1.84 0.74 28.89
N LYS A 564 -1.10 -0.26 28.42
CA LYS A 564 0.34 -0.26 28.31
C LYS A 564 0.73 -0.68 26.90
N ILE A 565 1.70 0.01 26.33
CA ILE A 565 2.44 -0.47 25.18
C ILE A 565 3.80 -0.94 25.69
N LEU A 566 4.13 -2.19 25.40
CA LEU A 566 5.32 -2.87 25.86
C LEU A 566 6.21 -3.24 24.68
N LYS A 567 7.52 -3.28 24.93
CA LYS A 567 8.51 -3.92 24.06
C LYS A 567 8.94 -5.23 24.70
N VAL A 568 8.71 -6.35 24.01
CA VAL A 568 9.08 -7.70 24.44
C VAL A 568 10.39 -8.09 23.78
N THR A 569 11.44 -8.29 24.58
CA THR A 569 12.76 -8.68 24.07
C THR A 569 12.80 -10.19 23.83
N LEU A 570 13.21 -10.61 22.63
CA LEU A 570 13.24 -12.03 22.21
C LEU A 570 14.67 -12.59 22.20
N GLY A 571 14.83 -13.80 22.76
CA GLY A 571 16.12 -14.51 22.79
C GLY A 571 16.59 -14.98 21.42
N GLY A 572 17.84 -15.41 21.32
CA GLY A 572 18.46 -15.85 20.07
C GLY A 572 18.04 -17.26 19.63
N ALA A 573 17.51 -17.36 18.41
CA ALA A 573 17.09 -18.57 17.68
C ALA A 573 16.00 -19.47 18.30
N ALA A 574 15.07 -19.93 17.46
CA ALA A 574 14.36 -21.18 17.71
C ALA A 574 15.37 -22.33 17.62
N SER A 575 15.31 -23.29 18.55
CA SER A 575 16.12 -24.49 18.48
C SER A 575 15.79 -25.27 17.22
N GLY A 576 16.74 -25.37 16.29
CA GLY A 576 16.67 -26.34 15.20
C GLY A 576 16.52 -27.76 15.75
N PRO A 577 15.93 -28.70 14.98
CA PRO A 577 15.75 -30.06 15.46
C PRO A 577 17.11 -30.67 15.84
N SER A 578 17.19 -31.23 17.04
CA SER A 578 18.29 -32.11 17.42
C SER A 578 18.30 -33.29 16.45
N SER A 579 19.46 -33.59 15.89
CA SER A 579 19.70 -34.74 14.99
C SER A 579 19.46 -36.08 15.67
#